data_AF-A0A066RLP1-F1
#
_entry.id   AF-A0A066RLP1-F1
#
_cell.length_a   1.000
_cell.length_b   1.000
_cell.length_c   1.000
_cell.angle_alpha   90.00
_cell.angle_beta   90.00
_cell.angle_gamma   90.00
#
_symmetry.space_group_name_H-M   'P 1'
#
loop_
_entity.id
_entity.type
_entity.pdbx_description
1 polymer ?
#
loop_
_entity_poly.entity_id
_entity_poly.type
_entity_poly.pdbx_seq_one_letter_code
_entity_poly.pdbx_strand_id
1 'polypeptide(L)'
;MAFFLRFVRTEMRSLYSPGQVAAGTFLGGPLAAIYLLKKNFEGADDQKKAKKIASIGCLLVVLSTFVVVLLPENFPGGIIPILFTIAAYQYTKDNFPSKEDIQASETYQLQSGWGVFGISIGMLVIHCALIFFVVALYDSFGLLNL
;
A
#
# COMPACT_ATOMS: atom_id res chain seq x y z
N MET A 1 43.09 -19.86 2.04
CA MET A 1 42.08 -19.15 2.86
C MET A 1 41.32 -18.03 2.13
N ALA A 2 41.66 -17.68 0.88
CA ALA A 2 40.97 -16.62 0.12
C ALA A 2 39.82 -17.11 -0.79
N PHE A 3 39.60 -18.42 -0.90
CA PHE A 3 38.59 -19.00 -1.80
C PHE A 3 37.20 -19.18 -1.16
N PHE A 4 37.11 -19.12 0.17
CA PHE A 4 35.87 -19.42 0.91
C PHE A 4 35.00 -18.18 1.21
N LEU A 5 35.44 -16.96 0.85
CA LEU A 5 34.66 -15.73 1.02
C LEU A 5 33.82 -15.37 -0.23
N ARG A 6 33.79 -16.21 -1.26
CA ARG A 6 33.17 -15.89 -2.57
C ARG A 6 31.66 -16.18 -2.67
N PHE A 7 30.97 -16.53 -1.58
CA PHE A 7 29.55 -16.90 -1.62
C PHE A 7 28.67 -16.31 -0.52
N VAL A 8 29.03 -15.15 0.05
CA VAL A 8 27.96 -14.29 0.62
C VAL A 8 27.37 -13.52 -0.54
N ARG A 9 26.42 -14.12 -1.26
CA ARG A 9 25.50 -13.35 -2.09
C ARG A 9 24.69 -12.51 -1.11
N THR A 10 25.05 -11.25 -0.92
CA THR A 10 24.14 -10.29 -0.31
C THR A 10 22.96 -10.16 -1.27
N GLU A 11 21.92 -10.97 -1.06
CA GLU A 11 20.65 -10.84 -1.75
C GLU A 11 20.19 -9.39 -1.56
N MET A 12 20.14 -8.63 -2.66
CA MET A 12 19.73 -7.23 -2.62
C MET A 12 18.30 -7.14 -2.08
N ARG A 13 18.08 -6.19 -1.17
CA ARG A 13 16.77 -6.01 -0.55
C ARG A 13 15.86 -5.23 -1.49
N SER A 14 14.65 -5.73 -1.70
CA SER A 14 13.75 -5.13 -2.67
C SER A 14 12.92 -4.00 -2.06
N LEU A 15 12.86 -2.86 -2.75
CA LEU A 15 12.04 -1.71 -2.36
C LEU A 15 11.17 -1.23 -3.53
N TYR A 16 10.03 -0.64 -3.19
CA TYR A 16 9.19 0.14 -4.10
C TYR A 16 9.57 1.62 -4.00
N SER A 17 9.75 2.28 -5.14
CA SER A 17 9.98 3.72 -5.17
C SER A 17 8.72 4.52 -4.79
N PRO A 18 8.84 5.81 -4.43
CA PRO A 18 7.67 6.66 -4.16
C PRO A 18 6.65 6.65 -5.31
N GLY A 19 7.11 6.70 -6.57
CA GLY A 19 6.24 6.64 -7.72
C GLY A 19 5.49 5.30 -7.87
N GLN A 20 6.13 4.19 -7.52
CA GLN A 20 5.46 2.87 -7.51
C GLN A 20 4.42 2.76 -6.41
N VAL A 21 4.72 3.28 -5.21
CA VAL A 21 3.74 3.32 -4.11
C VAL A 21 2.56 4.20 -4.48
N ALA A 22 2.79 5.36 -5.09
CA ALA A 22 1.72 6.24 -5.56
C ALA A 22 0.85 5.58 -6.63
N ALA A 23 1.46 5.04 -7.69
CA ALA A 23 0.72 4.38 -8.76
C ALA A 23 -0.10 3.19 -8.26
N GLY A 24 0.49 2.37 -7.39
CA GLY A 24 -0.20 1.23 -6.81
C GLY A 24 -1.33 1.63 -5.85
N THR A 25 -1.13 2.70 -5.08
CA THR A 25 -2.18 3.25 -4.19
C THR A 25 -3.33 3.85 -5.00
N PHE A 26 -3.03 4.57 -6.07
CA PHE A 26 -4.05 5.18 -6.93
C PHE A 26 -4.93 4.11 -7.59
N LEU A 27 -4.32 3.02 -8.07
CA LEU A 27 -5.02 1.93 -8.75
C LEU A 27 -5.71 0.96 -7.78
N GLY A 28 -5.02 0.57 -6.71
CA GLY A 28 -5.46 -0.46 -5.77
C GLY A 28 -6.11 0.07 -4.49
N GLY A 29 -6.18 1.38 -4.33
CA GLY A 29 -6.73 2.04 -3.16
C GLY A 29 -5.84 1.93 -1.91
N PRO A 30 -6.39 2.26 -0.72
CA PRO A 30 -5.63 2.33 0.52
C PRO A 30 -5.08 0.97 0.98
N LEU A 31 -5.70 -0.16 0.62
CA LEU A 31 -5.12 -1.48 0.88
C LEU A 31 -3.80 -1.71 0.14
N ALA A 32 -3.70 -1.25 -1.11
CA ALA A 32 -2.44 -1.29 -1.85
C ALA A 32 -1.37 -0.40 -1.21
N ALA A 33 -1.74 0.80 -0.72
CA ALA A 33 -0.81 1.67 0.02
C ALA A 33 -0.20 0.95 1.22
N ILE A 34 -1.05 0.31 2.04
CA ILE A 34 -0.62 -0.41 3.25
C ILE A 34 0.31 -1.55 2.88
N TYR A 35 -0.06 -2.35 1.87
CA TYR A 35 0.76 -3.47 1.42
C TYR A 35 2.14 -3.02 0.95
N LEU A 36 2.21 -1.99 0.08
CA LEU A 36 3.45 -1.52 -0.50
C LEU A 36 4.35 -0.85 0.56
N LEU A 37 3.79 -0.03 1.45
CA LEU A 37 4.52 0.57 2.57
C LEU A 37 5.05 -0.48 3.54
N LYS A 38 4.22 -1.47 3.90
CA LYS A 38 4.64 -2.60 4.74
C LYS A 38 5.81 -3.34 4.10
N LYS A 39 5.74 -3.62 2.80
CA LYS A 39 6.81 -4.30 2.06
C LYS A 39 8.09 -3.48 1.99
N ASN A 40 8.00 -2.16 1.91
CA ASN A 40 9.19 -1.30 2.01
C ASN A 40 9.85 -1.38 3.39
N PHE A 41 9.08 -1.37 4.48
CA PHE A 41 9.66 -1.56 5.82
C PHE A 41 10.25 -2.96 6.02
N GLU A 42 9.62 -4.00 5.45
CA GLU A 42 10.20 -5.35 5.45
C GLU A 42 11.52 -5.39 4.66
N GLY A 43 11.58 -4.76 3.49
CA GLY A 43 12.79 -4.63 2.68
C GLY A 43 13.88 -3.78 3.35
N ALA A 44 13.51 -2.83 4.21
CA ALA A 44 14.43 -2.05 5.03
C ALA A 44 14.79 -2.74 6.37
N ASP A 45 14.31 -3.97 6.60
CA ASP A 45 14.52 -4.75 7.83
C ASP A 45 13.94 -4.10 9.12
N ASP A 46 12.94 -3.23 8.97
CA ASP A 46 12.20 -2.60 10.07
C ASP A 46 10.84 -3.30 10.27
N GLN A 47 10.90 -4.54 10.78
CA GLN A 47 9.72 -5.38 11.03
C GLN A 47 8.73 -4.74 12.03
N LYS A 48 9.24 -3.89 12.93
CA LYS A 48 8.40 -3.18 13.91
C LYS A 48 7.50 -2.17 13.20
N LYS A 49 8.06 -1.34 12.32
CA LYS A 49 7.25 -0.39 11.54
C LYS A 49 6.38 -1.10 10.51
N ALA A 50 6.85 -2.18 9.89
CA ALA A 50 6.04 -2.98 8.97
C ALA A 50 4.73 -3.47 9.62
N LYS A 51 4.82 -4.05 10.83
CA LYS A 51 3.65 -4.48 11.61
C LYS A 51 2.77 -3.29 12.00
N LYS A 52 3.37 -2.19 12.45
CA LYS A 52 2.64 -0.98 12.85
C LYS A 52 1.82 -0.39 11.69
N ILE A 53 2.43 -0.26 10.51
CA ILE A 53 1.77 0.22 9.27
C ILE A 53 0.61 -0.72 8.90
N ALA A 54 0.83 -2.03 8.95
CA ALA A 54 -0.20 -3.01 8.64
C ALA A 54 -1.41 -2.90 9.58
N SER A 55 -1.16 -2.86 10.90
CA SER A 55 -2.23 -2.80 11.90
C SER A 55 -3.00 -1.49 11.86
N ILE A 56 -2.30 -0.35 11.90
CA ILE A 56 -2.95 0.97 11.90
C ILE A 56 -3.63 1.22 10.55
N GLY A 57 -2.97 0.87 9.44
CA GLY A 57 -3.53 1.02 8.11
C GLY A 57 -4.80 0.21 7.92
N CYS A 58 -4.80 -1.06 8.30
CA CYS A 58 -5.99 -1.91 8.18
C CYS A 58 -7.16 -1.36 8.99
N LEU A 59 -6.90 -0.91 10.23
CA LEU A 59 -7.90 -0.25 11.06
C LEU A 59 -8.46 1.01 10.39
N LEU A 60 -7.60 1.87 9.84
CA LEU A 60 -8.02 3.08 9.14
C LEU A 60 -8.86 2.78 7.90
N VAL A 61 -8.48 1.74 7.12
CA VAL A 61 -9.28 1.31 5.96
C VAL A 61 -10.67 0.88 6.40
N VAL A 62 -10.77 -0.04 7.37
CA VAL A 62 -12.06 -0.51 7.89
C VAL A 62 -12.91 0.67 8.35
N LEU A 63 -12.39 1.52 9.23
CA LEU A 63 -13.13 2.70 9.72
C LEU A 63 -13.56 3.62 8.58
N SER A 64 -12.67 3.91 7.64
CA SER A 64 -12.99 4.78 6.49
C SER A 64 -14.09 4.17 5.61
N THR A 65 -14.09 2.86 5.39
CA THR A 65 -15.12 2.19 4.58
C THR A 65 -16.50 2.30 5.24
N PHE A 66 -16.60 2.12 6.56
CA PHE A 66 -17.86 2.31 7.30
C PHE A 66 -18.35 3.76 7.22
N VAL A 67 -17.43 4.74 7.31
CA VAL A 67 -17.78 6.16 7.21
C VAL A 67 -18.21 6.55 5.79
N VAL A 68 -17.59 5.99 4.75
CA VAL A 68 -17.87 6.33 3.35
C VAL A 68 -19.32 6.06 2.97
N VAL A 69 -19.91 4.97 3.46
CA VAL A 69 -21.32 4.61 3.19
C VAL A 69 -22.30 5.63 3.77
N LEU A 70 -21.88 6.43 4.75
CA LEU A 70 -22.68 7.48 5.38
C LEU A 70 -22.49 8.86 4.74
N LEU A 71 -21.60 9.00 3.75
CA LEU A 71 -21.35 10.28 3.12
C LEU A 71 -22.53 10.71 2.23
N PRO A 72 -22.83 12.01 2.15
CA PRO A 72 -23.83 12.54 1.22
C PRO A 72 -23.52 12.20 -0.24
N GLU A 73 -24.54 12.06 -1.08
CA GLU A 73 -24.38 11.74 -2.51
C GLU A 73 -23.56 12.78 -3.29
N ASN A 74 -23.59 14.06 -2.86
CA ASN A 74 -22.81 15.13 -3.45
C ASN A 74 -21.35 15.17 -2.97
N PHE A 75 -20.93 14.23 -2.12
CA PHE A 75 -19.55 14.15 -1.70
C PHE A 75 -18.65 13.70 -2.86
N PRO A 76 -17.54 14.41 -3.14
CA PRO A 76 -16.66 14.08 -4.24
C PRO A 76 -15.88 12.78 -3.97
N GLY A 77 -16.39 11.65 -4.46
CA GLY A 77 -15.84 10.31 -4.20
C GLY A 77 -14.35 10.14 -4.58
N GLY A 78 -13.83 10.94 -5.51
CA GLY A 78 -12.43 10.92 -5.91
C GLY A 78 -11.45 11.50 -4.88
N ILE A 79 -11.91 12.32 -3.92
CA ILE A 79 -11.02 12.99 -2.95
C ILE A 79 -10.31 11.97 -2.06
N ILE A 80 -11.02 10.94 -1.58
CA ILE A 80 -10.46 9.97 -0.63
C ILE A 80 -9.29 9.19 -1.25
N PRO A 81 -9.43 8.55 -2.44
CA PRO A 81 -8.31 7.89 -3.11
C PRO A 81 -7.12 8.82 -3.39
N ILE A 82 -7.38 10.07 -3.78
CA ILE A 82 -6.33 11.06 -4.06
C ILE A 82 -5.54 11.38 -2.79
N LEU A 83 -6.23 11.62 -1.67
CA LEU A 83 -5.57 11.92 -0.39
C LEU A 83 -4.71 10.74 0.09
N PHE A 84 -5.21 9.51 -0.02
CA PHE A 84 -4.41 8.31 0.30
C PHE A 84 -3.17 8.20 -0.59
N THR A 85 -3.30 8.49 -1.89
CA THR A 85 -2.19 8.45 -2.84
C THR A 85 -1.12 9.49 -2.49
N ILE A 86 -1.52 10.73 -2.23
CA ILE A 86 -0.60 11.82 -1.85
C ILE A 86 0.10 11.47 -0.53
N ALA A 87 -0.65 11.00 0.47
CA ALA A 87 -0.09 10.62 1.77
C ALA A 87 0.92 9.47 1.63
N ALA A 88 0.59 8.42 0.89
CA ALA A 88 1.49 7.28 0.68
C ALA A 88 2.74 7.68 -0.11
N TYR A 89 2.60 8.55 -1.12
CA TYR A 89 3.74 9.09 -1.87
C TYR A 89 4.68 9.88 -0.97
N GLN A 90 4.16 10.88 -0.25
CA GLN A 90 4.96 11.73 0.64
C GLN A 90 5.64 10.91 1.72
N TYR A 91 4.88 10.02 2.37
CA TYR A 91 5.42 9.14 3.40
C TYR A 91 6.55 8.26 2.86
N THR A 92 6.40 7.70 1.65
CA THR A 92 7.45 6.89 1.03
C THR A 92 8.68 7.74 0.71
N LYS A 93 8.47 8.93 0.14
CA LYS A 93 9.54 9.87 -0.21
C LYS A 93 10.37 10.29 1.01
N ASP A 94 9.73 10.46 2.17
CA ASP A 94 10.39 10.92 3.39
C ASP A 94 11.14 9.79 4.13
N ASN A 95 10.78 8.52 3.89
CA ASN A 95 11.30 7.38 4.65
C ASN A 95 12.15 6.40 3.83
N PHE A 96 12.11 6.46 2.50
CA PHE A 96 12.80 5.52 1.61
C PHE A 96 13.53 6.24 0.47
N PRO A 97 14.57 5.61 -0.12
CA PRO A 97 15.34 6.23 -1.19
C PRO A 97 14.51 6.47 -2.45
N SER A 98 14.96 7.41 -3.30
CA SER A 98 14.34 7.66 -4.60
C SER A 98 14.49 6.46 -5.54
N LYS A 99 13.81 6.48 -6.69
CA LYS A 99 13.96 5.41 -7.68
C LYS A 99 15.40 5.33 -8.18
N GLU A 100 15.99 6.49 -8.45
CA GLU A 100 17.35 6.65 -8.95
C GLU A 100 18.36 6.12 -7.93
N ASP A 101 18.17 6.43 -6.64
CA ASP A 101 19.02 5.94 -5.55
C ASP A 101 18.90 4.42 -5.36
N ILE A 102 17.70 3.86 -5.49
CA ILE A 102 17.51 2.39 -5.44
C ILE A 102 18.26 1.72 -6.60
N GLN A 103 18.19 2.28 -7.81
CA GLN A 103 18.85 1.71 -8.99
C GLN A 103 20.38 1.83 -8.95
N ALA A 104 20.90 2.86 -8.27
CA ALA A 104 22.33 3.05 -8.08
C ALA A 104 22.89 2.31 -6.84
N SER A 105 22.03 1.69 -6.03
CA SER A 105 22.42 1.03 -4.79
C SER A 105 23.06 -0.33 -5.02
N GLU A 106 24.10 -0.66 -4.26
CA GLU A 106 24.61 -2.03 -4.15
C GLU A 106 23.81 -2.89 -3.15
N THR A 107 22.96 -2.26 -2.33
CA THR A 107 22.19 -2.92 -1.26
C THR A 107 20.73 -3.17 -1.63
N TYR A 108 20.15 -2.26 -2.42
CA TYR A 108 18.73 -2.29 -2.77
C TYR A 108 18.50 -2.62 -4.23
N GLN A 109 17.34 -3.21 -4.53
CA GLN A 109 16.87 -3.41 -5.89
C GLN A 109 15.43 -2.92 -6.05
N LEU A 110 15.14 -2.34 -7.22
CA LEU A 110 13.81 -1.82 -7.53
C LEU A 110 12.86 -2.98 -7.86
N GLN A 111 11.68 -2.97 -7.26
CA GLN A 111 10.63 -3.93 -7.59
C GLN A 111 10.06 -3.73 -9.00
N SER A 112 9.46 -4.78 -9.57
CA SER A 112 8.84 -4.72 -10.91
C SER A 112 7.54 -3.90 -10.91
N GLY A 113 7.38 -3.03 -11.92
CA GLY A 113 6.14 -2.27 -12.14
C GLY A 113 4.93 -3.16 -12.47
N TRP A 114 5.12 -4.27 -13.20
CA TRP A 114 4.06 -5.25 -13.44
C TRP A 114 3.62 -5.96 -12.16
N GLY A 115 4.56 -6.19 -11.24
CA GLY A 115 4.26 -6.68 -9.90
C GLY A 115 3.36 -5.71 -9.14
N VAL A 116 3.70 -4.40 -9.16
CA VAL A 116 2.87 -3.34 -8.56
C VAL A 116 1.47 -3.34 -9.17
N PHE A 117 1.35 -3.41 -10.50
CA PHE A 117 0.06 -3.46 -11.17
C PHE A 117 -0.78 -4.66 -10.71
N GLY A 118 -0.23 -5.88 -10.74
CA GLY A 118 -0.93 -7.09 -10.32
C GLY A 118 -1.36 -7.05 -8.85
N ILE A 119 -0.48 -6.60 -7.95
CA ILE A 119 -0.80 -6.40 -6.53
C ILE A 119 -1.95 -5.41 -6.37
N SER A 120 -1.92 -4.31 -7.11
CA SER A 120 -2.93 -3.25 -7.03
C SER A 120 -4.31 -3.76 -7.45
N ILE A 121 -4.40 -4.54 -8.53
CA ILE A 121 -5.65 -5.19 -8.93
C ILE A 121 -6.15 -6.15 -7.86
N GLY A 122 -5.27 -6.97 -7.28
CA GLY A 122 -5.66 -7.87 -6.19
C GLY A 122 -6.20 -7.12 -4.97
N MET A 123 -5.54 -6.04 -4.56
CA MET A 123 -5.96 -5.20 -3.44
C MET A 123 -7.26 -4.45 -3.73
N LEU A 124 -7.47 -4.02 -4.98
CA LEU A 124 -8.72 -3.41 -5.42
C LEU A 124 -9.89 -4.38 -5.26
N VAL A 125 -9.74 -5.63 -5.71
CA VAL A 125 -10.79 -6.66 -5.58
C VAL A 125 -11.13 -6.92 -4.11
N ILE A 126 -10.12 -7.04 -3.24
CA ILE A 126 -10.33 -7.20 -1.80
C ILE A 126 -11.06 -5.98 -1.23
N HIS A 127 -10.70 -4.77 -1.65
CA HIS A 127 -11.35 -3.56 -1.17
C HIS A 127 -12.81 -3.45 -1.64
N CYS A 128 -13.09 -3.79 -2.90
CA CYS A 128 -14.46 -3.86 -3.42
C CYS A 128 -15.31 -4.88 -2.66
N ALA A 129 -14.73 -6.05 -2.32
CA ALA A 129 -15.42 -7.05 -1.51
C ALA A 129 -15.73 -6.52 -0.08
N LEU A 130 -14.79 -5.77 0.53
CA LEU A 130 -15.03 -5.12 1.81
C LEU A 130 -16.15 -4.07 1.73
N ILE A 131 -16.14 -3.22 0.70
CA ILE A 131 -17.20 -2.22 0.49
C ILE A 131 -18.55 -2.92 0.30
N PHE A 132 -18.62 -3.96 -0.54
CA PHE A 132 -19.84 -4.74 -0.76
C PHE A 132 -20.36 -5.35 0.55
N PHE A 133 -19.48 -5.94 1.35
CA PHE A 133 -19.83 -6.48 2.65
C PHE A 133 -20.41 -5.42 3.58
N VAL A 134 -19.79 -4.24 3.66
CA VAL A 134 -20.28 -3.13 4.52
C VAL A 134 -21.63 -2.63 4.02
N VAL A 135 -21.83 -2.45 2.71
CA VAL A 135 -23.12 -2.04 2.15
C VAL A 135 -24.22 -3.06 2.47
N ALA A 136 -23.97 -4.35 2.24
CA ALA A 136 -24.92 -5.42 2.56
C ALA A 136 -25.24 -5.48 4.07
N LEU A 137 -24.26 -5.21 4.92
CA LEU A 137 -24.46 -5.14 6.38
C LEU A 137 -25.39 -3.98 6.74
N TYR A 138 -25.17 -2.78 6.20
CA TYR A 138 -26.02 -1.61 6.46
C TYR A 138 -27.46 -1.82 5.96
N ASP A 139 -27.62 -2.41 4.78
CA ASP A 139 -28.92 -2.78 4.20
C ASP A 139 -29.67 -3.77 5.11
N SER A 140 -28.98 -4.78 5.66
CA SER A 140 -29.58 -5.75 6.58
C SER A 140 -30.12 -5.15 7.89
N PHE A 141 -29.62 -3.97 8.28
CA PHE A 141 -30.12 -3.20 9.42
C PHE A 141 -31.18 -2.15 9.04
N GLY A 142 -31.57 -2.05 7.76
CA GLY A 142 -32.48 -1.03 7.25
C GLY A 142 -31.90 0.38 7.33
N LEU A 143 -30.57 0.51 7.37
CA LEU A 143 -29.89 1.81 7.41
C LEU A 143 -29.73 2.43 6.02
N LEU A 144 -29.93 1.63 4.97
CA LEU A 144 -29.95 2.07 3.58
C LEU A 144 -31.34 1.85 3.01
N ASN A 145 -31.81 2.81 2.20
CA ASN A 145 -32.98 2.65 1.36
C ASN A 145 -32.49 2.41 -0.07
N LEU A 146 -31.93 1.23 -0.33
CA LEU A 146 -31.45 0.81 -1.66
C LEU A 146 -32.55 0.13 -2.49
#